data_AF-A0A920M8U0-F1
#
_entry.id   AF-A0A920M8U0-F1
#
_cell.length_a   1.000
_cell.length_b   1.000
_cell.length_c   1.000
_cell.angle_alpha   90.00
_cell.angle_beta   90.00
_cell.angle_gamma   90.00
#
_symmetry.space_group_name_H-M   'P 1'
#
loop_
_entity.id
_entity.type
_entity.pdbx_description
1 polymer ?
#
loop_
_entity_poly.entity_id
_entity_poly.type
_entity_poly.pdbx_seq_one_letter_code
_entity_poly.pdbx_strand_id
1 'polypeptide(L)'
;MATQEFDSPKKVGTYLHSDNKLAAMVLLKEENDELGRDIAMHISASAPLSINEDGVDKEVLERETNIFESQAKESGKDENIMQKMVEGKIKRFLKEVTLLSQDFIKDPDTSISKLLENSDNEVISFERFKVGEGIEVSSKDFAEEVAEQLNKDG
;
A
#
# COMPACT_ATOMS: atom_id res chain seq x y z
N MET A 1 -10.73 0.16 14.83
CA MET A 1 -10.54 -1.22 14.33
C MET A 1 -11.69 -2.06 14.84
N ALA A 2 -12.36 -2.81 13.97
CA ALA A 2 -13.39 -3.75 14.36
C ALA A 2 -12.74 -5.08 14.77
N THR A 3 -13.26 -5.73 15.81
CA THR A 3 -12.83 -7.09 16.17
C THR A 3 -13.35 -8.08 15.14
N GLN A 4 -12.48 -8.98 14.66
CA GLN A 4 -12.87 -10.11 13.83
C GLN A 4 -12.90 -11.38 14.69
N GLU A 5 -13.97 -12.16 14.59
CA GLU A 5 -14.17 -13.42 15.33
C GLU A 5 -14.02 -14.61 14.37
N PHE A 6 -13.42 -15.70 14.86
CA PHE A 6 -13.19 -16.92 14.08
C PHE A 6 -13.54 -18.15 14.93
N ASP A 7 -14.14 -19.16 14.28
CA ASP A 7 -14.56 -20.42 14.92
C ASP A 7 -13.38 -21.39 15.19
N SER A 8 -12.17 -21.04 14.71
CA SER A 8 -10.95 -21.81 14.92
C SER A 8 -9.77 -20.87 15.18
N PRO A 9 -8.70 -21.34 15.85
CA PRO A 9 -7.44 -20.62 15.89
C PRO A 9 -6.98 -20.24 14.47
N LYS A 10 -6.40 -19.05 14.36
CA LYS A 10 -5.75 -18.54 13.16
C LYS A 10 -4.38 -18.03 13.53
N LYS A 11 -3.44 -18.07 12.58
CA LYS A 11 -2.09 -17.57 12.78
C LYS A 11 -1.87 -16.26 12.03
N VAL A 12 -1.27 -15.30 12.74
CA VAL A 12 -0.93 -13.98 12.21
C VAL A 12 0.55 -13.96 11.86
N GLY A 13 0.86 -13.69 10.59
CA GLY A 13 2.21 -13.35 10.15
C GLY A 13 2.52 -11.90 10.49
N THR A 14 3.74 -11.62 10.95
CA THR A 14 4.18 -10.26 11.30
C THR A 14 5.57 -9.99 10.76
N TYR A 15 5.83 -8.74 10.41
CA TYR A 15 7.16 -8.27 10.02
C TYR A 15 7.40 -6.86 10.56
N LEU A 16 8.55 -6.65 11.18
CA LEU A 16 9.09 -5.35 11.57
C LEU A 16 10.36 -5.11 10.75
N HIS A 17 10.37 -4.03 9.97
CA HIS A 17 11.53 -3.66 9.16
C HIS A 17 12.70 -3.23 10.06
N SER A 18 13.93 -3.41 9.58
CA SER A 18 15.16 -3.28 10.39
C SER A 18 15.41 -1.87 10.94
N ASP A 19 14.81 -0.84 10.34
CA ASP A 19 14.88 0.54 10.82
C ASP A 19 13.81 0.88 11.88
N ASN A 20 12.97 -0.08 12.24
CA ASN A 20 11.83 0.04 13.15
C ASN A 20 10.78 1.10 12.75
N LYS A 21 10.76 1.53 11.48
CA LYS A 21 9.80 2.55 10.99
C LYS A 21 8.63 1.95 10.24
N LEU A 22 8.72 0.69 9.82
CA LEU A 22 7.68 -0.01 9.07
C LEU A 22 7.36 -1.35 9.74
N ALA A 23 6.08 -1.61 9.95
CA ALA A 23 5.60 -2.90 10.40
C ALA A 23 4.36 -3.31 9.61
N ALA A 24 4.15 -4.61 9.46
CA ALA A 24 2.92 -5.14 8.91
C ALA A 24 2.54 -6.44 9.61
N MET A 25 1.24 -6.72 9.60
CA MET A 25 0.67 -7.98 10.04
C MET A 25 -0.35 -8.48 9.03
N VAL A 26 -0.42 -9.79 8.85
CA VAL A 26 -1.32 -10.45 7.91
C VAL A 26 -1.96 -11.65 8.56
N LEU A 27 -3.26 -11.79 8.37
CA LEU A 27 -4.04 -12.94 8.77
C LEU A 27 -4.24 -13.84 7.56
N LEU A 28 -3.79 -15.09 7.67
CA LEU A 28 -3.97 -16.11 6.64
C LEU A 28 -5.12 -17.06 7.00
N LYS A 29 -5.71 -17.66 5.98
CA LYS A 29 -6.79 -18.64 6.14
C LYS A 29 -6.29 -19.93 6.78
N GLU A 30 -5.17 -20.44 6.28
CA GLU A 30 -4.48 -21.62 6.80
C GLU A 30 -3.19 -21.22 7.53
N GLU A 31 -2.80 -21.97 8.56
CA GLU A 31 -1.58 -21.69 9.32
C GLU A 31 -0.33 -21.94 8.47
N ASN A 32 0.44 -20.89 8.18
CA ASN A 32 1.72 -20.99 7.48
C ASN A 32 2.67 -19.84 7.88
N ASP A 33 3.65 -20.15 8.73
CA ASP A 33 4.55 -19.16 9.36
C ASP A 33 5.44 -18.44 8.35
N GLU A 34 6.03 -19.21 7.45
CA GLU A 34 6.97 -18.70 6.46
C GLU A 34 6.24 -17.80 5.48
N LEU A 35 5.12 -18.27 4.93
CA LEU A 35 4.28 -17.50 4.02
C LEU A 35 3.73 -16.24 4.69
N GLY A 36 3.25 -16.34 5.94
CA GLY A 36 2.72 -15.20 6.68
C GLY A 36 3.79 -14.13 6.93
N ARG A 37 5.01 -14.54 7.30
CA ARG A 37 6.13 -13.60 7.46
C ARG A 37 6.53 -12.95 6.13
N ASP A 38 6.54 -13.71 5.05
CA ASP A 38 6.92 -13.24 3.72
C ASP A 38 5.92 -12.26 3.13
N ILE A 39 4.62 -12.54 3.29
CA ILE A 39 3.56 -11.62 2.89
C ILE A 39 3.57 -10.37 3.77
N ALA A 40 3.77 -10.49 5.09
CA ALA A 40 3.91 -9.31 5.96
C ALA A 40 5.11 -8.45 5.55
N MET A 41 6.25 -9.05 5.20
CA MET A 41 7.39 -8.32 4.67
C MET A 41 7.05 -7.60 3.37
N HIS A 42 6.38 -8.29 2.44
CA HIS A 42 5.93 -7.68 1.19
C HIS A 42 5.02 -6.48 1.44
N ILE A 43 3.96 -6.64 2.24
CA ILE A 43 3.02 -5.56 2.60
C ILE A 43 3.74 -4.36 3.21
N SER A 44 4.71 -4.59 4.11
CA SER A 44 5.48 -3.50 4.73
C SER A 44 6.18 -2.62 3.70
N ALA A 45 6.69 -3.23 2.62
CA ALA A 45 7.44 -2.58 1.55
C ALA A 45 6.54 -2.02 0.44
N SER A 46 5.56 -2.78 -0.03
CA SER A 46 4.72 -2.44 -1.19
C SER A 46 3.52 -1.55 -0.86
N ALA A 47 3.15 -1.45 0.43
CA ALA A 47 2.07 -0.59 0.92
C ALA A 47 0.75 -0.69 0.11
N PRO A 48 0.20 -1.91 -0.08
CA PRO A 48 -1.09 -2.07 -0.74
C PRO A 48 -2.19 -1.38 0.05
N LEU A 49 -3.14 -0.77 -0.67
CA LEU A 49 -4.33 -0.13 -0.08
C LEU A 49 -5.40 -1.17 0.29
N SER A 50 -5.43 -2.30 -0.41
CA SER A 50 -6.43 -3.35 -0.23
C SER A 50 -5.90 -4.72 -0.67
N ILE A 51 -6.64 -5.78 -0.35
CA ILE A 51 -6.32 -7.14 -0.80
C ILE A 51 -6.49 -7.24 -2.32
N ASN A 52 -7.63 -6.78 -2.83
CA ASN A 52 -8.02 -6.81 -4.23
C ASN A 52 -8.72 -5.50 -4.63
N GLU A 53 -9.12 -5.40 -5.89
CA GLU A 53 -9.76 -4.20 -6.46
C GLU A 53 -11.06 -3.82 -5.74
N ASP A 54 -11.83 -4.80 -5.26
CA ASP A 54 -13.10 -4.58 -4.55
C ASP A 54 -12.93 -3.87 -3.21
N GLY A 55 -11.75 -3.98 -2.60
CA GLY A 55 -11.41 -3.31 -1.35
C GLY A 55 -10.85 -1.89 -1.50
N VAL A 56 -10.67 -1.40 -2.74
CA VAL A 56 -10.16 -0.04 -2.97
C VAL A 56 -11.29 0.96 -2.71
N ASP A 57 -11.01 2.01 -1.94
CA ASP A 57 -11.96 3.09 -1.71
C ASP A 57 -12.39 3.72 -3.05
N LYS A 58 -13.71 3.84 -3.25
CA LYS A 58 -14.29 4.41 -4.46
C LYS A 58 -13.86 5.86 -4.67
N GLU A 59 -13.72 6.64 -3.60
CA GLU A 59 -13.26 8.03 -3.69
C GLU A 59 -11.82 8.10 -4.20
N VAL A 60 -10.96 7.17 -3.77
CA VAL A 60 -9.58 7.06 -4.28
C VAL A 60 -9.59 6.69 -5.76
N LEU A 61 -10.36 5.67 -6.14
CA LEU A 61 -10.43 5.23 -7.53
C LEU A 61 -10.98 6.32 -8.47
N GLU A 62 -12.02 7.02 -8.06
CA GLU A 62 -12.60 8.15 -8.81
C GLU A 62 -11.60 9.30 -8.94
N ARG A 63 -10.90 9.65 -7.86
CA ARG A 63 -9.88 10.70 -7.88
C ARG A 63 -8.76 10.37 -8.87
N GLU A 64 -8.19 9.18 -8.81
CA GLU A 64 -7.12 8.77 -9.73
C GLU A 64 -7.62 8.67 -11.18
N THR A 65 -8.85 8.20 -11.39
CA THR A 65 -9.47 8.17 -12.72
C THR A 65 -9.57 9.58 -13.32
N ASN A 66 -10.04 10.56 -12.55
CA ASN A 66 -10.12 11.96 -13.00
C ASN A 66 -8.75 12.55 -13.34
N ILE A 67 -7.71 12.18 -12.58
CA ILE A 67 -6.32 12.58 -12.88
C ILE A 67 -5.88 11.97 -14.21
N PHE A 68 -6.13 10.68 -14.44
CA PHE A 68 -5.73 10.00 -15.68
C PHE A 68 -6.49 10.53 -16.90
N GLU A 69 -7.78 10.85 -16.76
CA GLU A 69 -8.57 11.51 -17.80
C GLU A 69 -8.04 12.90 -18.15
N SER A 70 -7.68 13.68 -17.14
CA SER A 70 -7.11 15.03 -17.33
C SER A 70 -5.79 14.92 -18.11
N GLN A 71 -4.91 14.00 -17.71
CA GLN A 71 -3.66 13.72 -18.41
C GLN A 71 -3.88 13.20 -19.85
N ALA A 72 -4.95 12.42 -20.09
CA ALA A 72 -5.29 11.95 -21.43
C ALA A 72 -5.75 13.11 -22.32
N LYS A 73 -6.61 14.02 -21.81
CA LYS A 73 -7.07 15.22 -22.51
C LYS A 73 -5.91 16.15 -22.87
N GLU A 74 -4.97 16.36 -21.95
CA GLU A 74 -3.75 17.16 -22.19
C GLU A 74 -2.84 16.58 -23.29
N SER A 75 -2.94 15.28 -23.59
CA SER A 75 -2.13 14.65 -24.64
C SER A 75 -2.54 15.03 -26.07
N GLY A 76 -3.74 15.60 -26.26
CA GLY A 76 -4.25 16.04 -27.57
C GLY A 76 -4.47 14.92 -28.59
N LYS A 77 -4.48 13.65 -28.16
CA LYS A 77 -4.76 12.49 -29.01
C LYS A 77 -6.26 12.32 -29.24
N ASP A 78 -6.63 11.47 -30.20
CA ASP A 78 -8.03 11.14 -30.46
C ASP A 78 -8.66 10.34 -29.30
N GLU A 79 -9.99 10.36 -29.23
CA GLU A 79 -10.79 9.76 -28.14
C GLU A 79 -10.47 8.28 -27.92
N ASN A 80 -10.29 7.50 -28.99
CA ASN A 80 -9.99 6.07 -28.87
C ASN A 80 -8.64 5.82 -28.21
N ILE A 81 -7.63 6.63 -28.52
CA ILE A 81 -6.32 6.53 -27.87
C ILE A 81 -6.38 7.04 -26.44
N MET A 82 -7.09 8.14 -26.18
CA MET A 82 -7.27 8.68 -24.82
C MET A 82 -7.95 7.65 -23.90
N GLN A 83 -9.02 6.99 -24.37
CA GLN A 83 -9.69 5.95 -23.60
C GLN A 83 -8.75 4.80 -23.23
N LYS A 84 -8.00 4.27 -24.21
CA LYS A 84 -7.00 3.21 -23.96
C LYS A 84 -5.90 3.65 -22.99
N MET A 85 -5.51 4.93 -23.03
CA MET A 85 -4.54 5.48 -22.08
C MET A 85 -5.09 5.49 -20.65
N VAL A 86 -6.34 5.91 -20.45
CA VAL A 86 -6.99 5.90 -19.14
C VAL A 86 -7.13 4.48 -18.63
N GLU A 87 -7.68 3.56 -19.43
CA GLU A 87 -7.82 2.14 -19.07
C GLU A 87 -6.48 1.51 -18.65
N GLY A 88 -5.42 1.77 -19.42
CA GLY A 88 -4.08 1.28 -19.10
C GLY A 88 -3.52 1.83 -17.78
N LYS A 89 -3.78 3.12 -17.48
CA LYS A 89 -3.34 3.74 -16.23
C LYS A 89 -4.14 3.24 -15.02
N ILE A 90 -5.45 3.07 -15.14
CA ILE A 90 -6.29 2.48 -14.10
C ILE A 90 -5.82 1.06 -13.79
N LYS A 91 -5.62 0.24 -14.82
CA LYS A 91 -5.11 -1.13 -14.64
C LYS A 91 -3.76 -1.17 -13.95
N ARG A 92 -2.86 -0.26 -14.33
CA ARG A 92 -1.55 -0.13 -13.67
C ARG A 92 -1.68 0.30 -12.21
N PHE A 93 -2.51 1.29 -11.93
CA PHE A 93 -2.77 1.76 -10.58
C PHE A 93 -3.30 0.64 -9.69
N LEU A 94 -4.31 -0.10 -10.13
CA LEU A 94 -4.87 -1.24 -9.42
C LEU A 94 -3.81 -2.34 -9.19
N LYS A 95 -2.95 -2.61 -10.18
CA LYS A 95 -1.81 -3.54 -10.00
C LYS A 95 -0.85 -3.07 -8.90
N GLU A 96 -0.59 -1.77 -8.80
CA GLU A 96 0.33 -1.19 -7.83
C GLU A 96 -0.28 -1.11 -6.41
N VAL A 97 -1.60 -0.95 -6.27
CA VAL A 97 -2.23 -0.72 -4.95
C VAL A 97 -3.00 -1.90 -4.37
N THR A 98 -3.17 -3.01 -5.09
CA THR A 98 -3.88 -4.21 -4.60
C THR A 98 -2.91 -5.36 -4.36
N LEU A 99 -2.93 -5.93 -3.16
CA LEU A 99 -1.97 -6.95 -2.72
C LEU A 99 -1.88 -8.13 -3.69
N LEU A 100 -3.02 -8.72 -4.07
CA LEU A 100 -3.04 -9.93 -4.90
C LEU A 100 -2.45 -9.72 -6.31
N SER A 101 -2.50 -8.48 -6.83
CA SER A 101 -2.02 -8.13 -8.16
C SER A 101 -0.53 -7.76 -8.17
N GLN A 102 0.07 -7.52 -7.01
CA GLN A 102 1.47 -7.15 -6.88
C GLN A 102 2.39 -8.34 -7.18
N ASP A 103 3.56 -8.03 -7.76
CA ASP A 103 4.64 -8.99 -7.97
C ASP A 103 5.40 -9.17 -6.64
N PHE A 104 5.68 -10.41 -6.26
CA PHE A 104 6.26 -10.71 -4.94
C PHE A 104 7.68 -10.18 -4.83
N ILE A 105 7.99 -9.50 -3.73
CA ILE A 105 9.26 -8.76 -3.60
C ILE A 105 10.51 -9.68 -3.55
N LYS A 106 10.34 -10.94 -3.13
CA LYS A 106 11.43 -11.94 -3.10
C LYS A 106 11.55 -12.70 -4.42
N ASP A 107 10.48 -12.74 -5.22
CA ASP A 107 10.42 -13.41 -6.51
C ASP A 107 9.47 -12.63 -7.45
N PRO A 108 9.97 -11.61 -8.16
CA PRO A 108 9.15 -10.75 -9.01
C PRO A 108 8.51 -11.47 -10.21
N ASP A 109 8.90 -12.72 -10.50
CA ASP A 109 8.26 -13.53 -11.54
C ASP A 109 6.96 -14.19 -11.05
N THR A 110 6.66 -14.10 -9.75
CA THR A 110 5.47 -14.67 -9.11
C THR A 110 4.62 -13.56 -8.48
N SER A 111 3.34 -13.46 -8.87
CA SER A 111 2.40 -12.57 -8.18
C SER A 111 2.01 -13.11 -6.80
N ILE A 112 1.55 -12.23 -5.91
CA ILE A 112 1.04 -12.66 -4.59
C ILE A 112 -0.15 -13.62 -4.72
N SER A 113 -1.07 -13.39 -5.68
CA SER A 113 -2.15 -14.35 -5.96
C SER A 113 -1.60 -15.76 -6.25
N LYS A 114 -0.60 -15.86 -7.13
CA LYS A 114 -0.01 -17.14 -7.52
C LYS A 114 0.77 -17.78 -6.37
N LEU A 115 1.46 -16.98 -5.55
CA LEU A 115 2.14 -17.46 -4.35
C LEU A 115 1.16 -18.11 -3.35
N LEU A 116 0.02 -17.46 -3.14
CA LEU A 116 -1.06 -17.94 -2.28
C LEU A 116 -1.72 -19.21 -2.84
N GLU A 117 -2.03 -19.22 -4.14
CA GLU A 117 -2.57 -20.40 -4.84
C GLU A 117 -1.64 -21.61 -4.73
N ASN A 118 -0.33 -21.43 -4.97
CA ASN A 118 0.66 -22.51 -4.84
C ASN A 118 0.79 -23.05 -3.42
N SER A 119 0.31 -22.31 -2.42
CA SER A 119 0.38 -22.66 -1.00
C SER A 119 -0.97 -23.07 -0.42
N ASP A 120 -2.00 -23.22 -1.26
CA ASP A 120 -3.39 -23.49 -0.87
C ASP A 120 -3.88 -22.55 0.26
N ASN A 121 -3.57 -21.25 0.15
CA ASN A 121 -3.84 -20.27 1.21
C ASN A 121 -4.49 -18.98 0.66
N GLU A 122 -5.04 -18.18 1.56
CA GLU A 122 -5.72 -16.92 1.26
C GLU A 122 -5.40 -15.88 2.34
N VAL A 123 -5.31 -14.60 1.94
CA VAL A 123 -5.22 -13.49 2.90
C VAL A 123 -6.63 -13.08 3.32
N ILE A 124 -6.90 -13.10 4.62
CA ILE A 124 -8.17 -12.66 5.21
C ILE A 124 -8.14 -11.15 5.44
N SER A 125 -7.06 -10.65 6.05
CA SER A 125 -6.90 -9.24 6.37
C SER A 125 -5.43 -8.91 6.59
N PHE A 126 -5.05 -7.65 6.41
CA PHE A 126 -3.74 -7.16 6.82
C PHE A 126 -3.84 -5.75 7.40
N GLU A 127 -2.82 -5.38 8.16
CA GLU A 127 -2.62 -4.03 8.65
C GLU A 127 -1.15 -3.63 8.47
N ARG A 128 -0.92 -2.35 8.18
CA ARG A 128 0.43 -1.79 7.97
C ARG A 128 0.57 -0.52 8.79
N PHE A 129 1.72 -0.38 9.44
CA PHE A 129 2.07 0.79 10.23
C PHE A 129 3.36 1.41 9.70
N LYS A 130 3.34 2.73 9.52
CA LYS A 130 4.52 3.53 9.17
C LYS A 130 4.68 4.70 10.13
N VAL A 131 5.87 4.80 10.73
CA VAL A 131 6.22 5.94 11.59
C VAL A 131 6.15 7.24 10.78
N GLY A 132 5.38 8.22 11.28
CA GLY A 132 5.23 9.53 10.66
C GLY A 132 4.16 9.62 9.55
N GLU A 133 3.46 8.53 9.25
CA GLU A 133 2.33 8.58 8.30
C GLU A 133 1.22 9.49 8.83
N GLY A 134 0.78 10.44 8.01
CA GLY A 134 -0.25 11.43 8.36
C GLY A 134 0.23 12.58 9.26
N ILE A 135 1.53 12.69 9.57
CA ILE A 135 2.07 13.81 10.36
C ILE A 135 2.58 14.91 9.44
N GLU A 136 2.01 16.11 9.55
CA GLU A 136 2.52 17.30 8.91
C GLU A 136 3.71 17.83 9.74
N VAL A 137 4.93 17.64 9.25
CA VAL A 137 6.13 18.15 9.93
C VAL A 137 6.34 19.59 9.49
N SER A 138 6.03 20.55 10.37
CA SER A 138 6.48 21.93 10.16
C SER A 138 8.01 21.95 10.21
N SER A 139 8.68 22.06 9.08
CA SER A 139 10.11 22.34 9.05
C SER A 139 10.31 23.76 9.55
N LYS A 140 10.63 23.93 10.82
CA LYS A 140 11.19 25.19 11.29
C LYS A 140 12.61 25.27 10.76
N ASP A 141 12.93 26.36 10.07
CA ASP A 141 14.30 26.62 9.68
C ASP A 141 15.11 26.84 10.96
N PHE A 142 16.11 26.00 11.19
CA PHE A 142 16.97 26.09 12.37
C PHE A 142 17.63 27.47 12.45
N ALA A 143 17.86 28.14 11.31
CA ALA A 143 18.35 29.50 11.26
C ALA A 143 17.35 30.52 11.83
N GLU A 144 16.04 30.33 11.59
CA GLU A 144 14.99 31.18 12.15
C GLU A 144 14.85 30.99 13.67
N GLU A 145 14.91 29.75 14.18
CA GLU A 145 14.90 29.50 15.63
C GLU A 145 16.10 30.12 16.34
N VAL A 146 17.29 30.08 15.73
CA VAL A 146 18.50 30.72 16.28
C VAL A 146 18.36 32.25 16.25
N ALA A 147 17.82 32.83 15.17
CA ALA A 147 17.61 34.27 15.06
C ALA A 147 16.56 34.80 16.07
N GLU A 148 15.50 34.03 16.34
CA GLU A 148 14.49 34.40 17.33
C GLU A 148 15.01 34.41 18.77
N GLN A 149 15.97 33.54 19.12
CA GLN A 149 16.58 33.54 20.45
C GLN A 149 17.48 34.75 20.66
N LEU A 150 18.24 35.16 19.64
CA LEU A 150 19.15 36.31 19.73
C LEU A 150 18.41 37.66 19.84
N ASN A 151 17.18 37.76 19.33
CA ASN A 151 16.38 38.99 19.39
C ASN A 151 15.57 39.15 20.68
N LYS A 152 15.50 38.13 21.55
CA LYS A 152 14.82 38.21 22.86
C LYS A 152 15.74 38.68 23.99
N ASP A 153 17.05 38.65 23.77
CA ASP A 153 18.08 39.01 24.75
C ASP A 153 18.76 40.37 24.48
N GLY A 154 18.19 41.21 23.60
CA GLY A 154 18.66 42.58 23.29
C GLY A 154 17.63 43.65 23.63
#